data_AF-A0A3C1GMN7-F1
#
_entry.id   AF-A0A3C1GMN7-F1
#
_cell.length_a   1.000
_cell.length_b   1.000
_cell.length_c   1.000
_cell.angle_alpha   90.00
_cell.angle_beta   90.00
_cell.angle_gamma   90.00
#
_symmetry.space_group_name_H-M   'P 1'
#
loop_
_entity.id
_entity.type
_entity.pdbx_description
1 polymer ?
#
loop_
_entity_poly.entity_id
_entity_poly.type
_entity_poly.pdbx_seq_one_letter_code
_entity_poly.pdbx_strand_id
1 'polypeptide(L)'
;MEALAEVVDRLERYVEDYVAEATERARSLHRTARKLLRPALDGVLARSREHVERRMRDDLLFAGSPGAVRDVRQIVGELIPFFAPGGRFETLLERVHGSARDVVRRVHKHVENVRARNIRIETLRDRSREMARLRDEDLDAVNAWVNGLFASAHVVTDLRCGTPEERSALPRPARRYEARRAAHRGEFLADKRGSPGQSHALERLRLLQLGRFVDDKILQGARRASLGTAALTGVDDFRWLLEAVKVHDLRAGRARKFLSYRVVRPGTDGAPTARARFILSDGHLDAPDLAFTRAGPGSRHG
;
A
#
# COMPACT_ATOMS: atom_id res chain seq x y z
N MET A 1 -14.14 -16.64 -8.75
CA MET A 1 -14.78 -15.68 -7.82
C MET A 1 -14.72 -16.21 -6.39
N GLU A 2 -14.88 -17.51 -6.17
CA GLU A 2 -14.66 -18.17 -4.87
C GLU A 2 -13.29 -17.86 -4.24
N ALA A 3 -12.22 -17.90 -5.03
CA ALA A 3 -10.88 -17.52 -4.57
C ALA A 3 -10.77 -16.07 -4.04
N LEU A 4 -11.68 -15.17 -4.42
CA LEU A 4 -11.66 -13.77 -3.99
C LEU A 4 -12.43 -13.57 -2.68
N ALA A 5 -13.51 -14.35 -2.47
CA ALA A 5 -14.20 -14.42 -1.19
C ALA A 5 -13.31 -15.08 -0.12
N GLU A 6 -12.64 -16.16 -0.47
CA GLU A 6 -11.68 -16.84 0.43
C GLU A 6 -10.54 -15.92 0.87
N VAL A 7 -10.03 -15.07 -0.04
CA VAL A 7 -9.01 -14.07 0.29
C VAL A 7 -9.55 -13.04 1.28
N VAL A 8 -10.80 -12.62 1.17
CA VAL A 8 -11.43 -11.67 2.12
C VAL A 8 -11.57 -12.32 3.49
N ASP A 9 -12.09 -13.54 3.57
CA ASP A 9 -12.23 -14.27 4.85
C ASP A 9 -10.87 -14.53 5.52
N ARG A 10 -9.84 -14.78 4.72
CA ARG A 10 -8.47 -14.94 5.23
C ARG A 10 -7.90 -13.62 5.73
N LEU A 11 -8.22 -12.50 5.09
CA LEU A 11 -7.81 -11.17 5.55
C LEU A 11 -8.52 -10.79 6.86
N GLU A 12 -9.80 -11.13 7.00
CA GLU A 12 -10.54 -10.91 8.25
C GLU A 12 -9.92 -11.68 9.40
N ARG A 13 -9.71 -12.99 9.23
CA ARG A 13 -9.05 -13.83 10.23
C ARG A 13 -7.65 -13.34 10.57
N TYR A 14 -6.85 -13.00 9.56
CA TYR A 14 -5.50 -12.47 9.78
C TYR A 14 -5.51 -11.18 10.60
N VAL A 15 -6.45 -10.26 10.35
CA VAL A 15 -6.56 -9.01 11.12
C VAL A 15 -6.95 -9.30 12.57
N GLU A 16 -7.88 -10.21 12.79
CA GLU A 16 -8.32 -10.59 14.14
C GLU A 16 -7.21 -11.30 14.94
N ASP A 17 -6.51 -12.26 14.32
CA ASP A 17 -5.37 -12.95 14.90
C ASP A 17 -4.24 -11.98 15.24
N TYR A 18 -3.92 -11.07 14.32
CA TYR A 18 -2.89 -10.05 14.54
C TYR A 18 -3.22 -9.12 15.72
N VAL A 19 -4.48 -8.70 15.84
CA VAL A 19 -4.92 -7.83 16.96
C VAL A 19 -4.87 -8.58 18.28
N ALA A 20 -5.28 -9.85 18.31
CA ALA A 20 -5.17 -10.71 19.48
C ALA A 20 -3.71 -10.85 19.92
N GLU A 21 -2.82 -11.21 19.00
CA GLU A 21 -1.40 -11.36 19.25
C GLU A 21 -0.74 -10.05 19.73
N ALA A 22 -1.08 -8.91 19.10
CA ALA A 22 -0.59 -7.60 19.49
C ALA A 22 -1.02 -7.24 20.92
N THR A 23 -2.26 -7.57 21.30
CA THR A 23 -2.80 -7.33 22.65
C THR A 23 -2.09 -8.19 23.69
N GLU A 24 -1.85 -9.48 23.40
CA GLU A 24 -1.12 -10.37 24.29
C GLU A 24 0.33 -9.92 24.50
N ARG A 25 1.01 -9.53 23.41
CA ARG A 25 2.37 -8.99 23.46
C ARG A 25 2.43 -7.71 24.28
N ALA A 26 1.48 -6.80 24.12
CA ALA A 26 1.38 -5.59 24.92
C ALA A 26 1.22 -5.89 26.42
N ARG A 27 0.35 -6.83 26.79
CA ARG A 27 0.20 -7.29 28.19
C ARG A 27 1.49 -7.92 28.73
N SER A 28 2.21 -8.67 27.90
CA SER A 28 3.51 -9.26 28.26
C SER A 28 4.57 -8.16 28.49
N LEU A 29 4.64 -7.18 27.60
CA LEU A 29 5.53 -6.03 27.72
C LEU A 29 5.22 -5.20 28.97
N HIS A 30 3.94 -4.90 29.24
CA HIS A 30 3.54 -4.20 30.46
C HIS A 30 3.97 -4.93 31.73
N ARG A 31 3.73 -6.25 31.80
CA ARG A 31 4.16 -7.08 32.94
C ARG A 31 5.69 -7.09 33.09
N THR A 32 6.41 -7.21 31.98
CA THR A 32 7.89 -7.23 31.99
C THR A 32 8.46 -5.87 32.40
N ALA A 33 7.93 -4.78 31.86
CA ALA A 33 8.27 -3.41 32.23
C ALA A 33 8.08 -3.17 33.74
N ARG A 34 6.96 -3.62 34.32
CA ARG A 34 6.73 -3.53 35.77
C ARG A 34 7.69 -4.38 36.59
N LYS A 35 8.11 -5.55 36.09
CA LYS A 35 9.13 -6.38 36.75
C LYS A 35 10.50 -5.68 36.75
N LEU A 36 10.86 -5.01 35.66
CA LEU A 36 12.13 -4.29 35.54
C LEU A 36 12.26 -3.11 36.52
N LEU A 37 11.15 -2.46 36.91
CA LEU A 37 11.16 -1.41 37.94
C LEU A 37 11.21 -1.93 39.39
N ARG A 38 11.38 -3.23 39.62
CA ARG A 38 11.51 -3.73 40.99
C ARG A 38 12.84 -3.28 41.60
N PRO A 39 12.86 -2.83 42.87
CA PRO A 39 14.08 -2.35 43.52
C PRO A 39 15.25 -3.35 43.50
N ALA A 40 14.94 -4.65 43.55
CA ALA A 40 15.93 -5.73 43.49
C ALA A 40 16.77 -5.74 42.19
N LEU A 41 16.28 -5.13 41.11
CA LEU A 41 16.96 -5.10 39.81
C LEU A 41 17.72 -3.80 39.55
N ASP A 42 17.64 -2.81 40.44
CA ASP A 42 18.26 -1.49 40.25
C ASP A 42 19.77 -1.60 40.01
N GLY A 43 20.45 -2.41 40.83
CA GLY A 43 21.90 -2.64 40.70
C GLY A 43 22.31 -3.38 39.41
N VAL A 44 21.40 -4.18 38.82
CA VAL A 44 21.63 -4.87 37.54
C VAL A 44 21.44 -3.89 36.39
N LEU A 45 20.38 -3.08 36.44
CA LEU A 45 20.09 -2.06 35.44
C LEU A 45 21.20 -1.01 35.38
N ALA A 46 21.67 -0.53 36.52
CA ALA A 46 22.80 0.40 36.59
C ALA A 46 24.07 -0.17 35.94
N ARG A 47 24.41 -1.44 36.24
CA ARG A 47 25.56 -2.13 35.62
C ARG A 47 25.40 -2.32 34.12
N SER A 48 24.20 -2.67 33.65
CA SER A 48 23.93 -2.81 32.21
C SER A 48 24.06 -1.48 31.46
N ARG A 49 23.58 -0.38 32.07
CA ARG A 49 23.71 0.96 31.52
C ARG A 49 25.18 1.35 31.39
N GLU A 50 25.94 1.17 32.46
CA GLU A 50 27.38 1.46 32.47
C GLU A 50 28.13 0.65 31.40
N HIS A 51 27.78 -0.62 31.22
CA HIS A 51 28.35 -1.48 30.17
C HIS A 51 28.02 -0.97 28.75
N VAL A 52 26.78 -0.55 28.50
CA VAL A 52 26.38 0.03 27.22
C VAL A 52 27.07 1.37 26.98
N GLU A 53 27.14 2.24 27.99
CA GLU A 53 27.83 3.53 27.90
C GLU A 53 29.34 3.37 27.67
N ARG A 54 29.97 2.34 28.25
CA ARG A 54 31.37 1.98 27.95
C ARG A 54 31.51 1.52 26.51
N ARG A 55 30.67 0.57 26.08
CA ARG A 55 30.70 0.05 24.70
C ARG A 55 30.46 1.15 23.66
N MET A 56 29.51 2.07 23.89
CA MET A 56 29.24 3.18 22.97
C MET A 56 30.40 4.18 22.87
N ARG A 57 31.22 4.32 23.94
CA ARG A 57 32.44 5.12 23.91
C ARG A 57 33.57 4.43 23.13
N ASP A 58 33.68 3.11 23.27
CA ASP A 58 34.76 2.33 22.65
C ASP A 58 34.49 2.03 21.15
N ASP A 59 33.24 2.09 20.71
CA ASP A 59 32.82 1.71 19.36
C ASP A 59 32.83 2.93 18.40
N LEU A 60 33.75 2.92 17.42
CA LEU A 60 34.01 4.04 16.50
C LEU A 60 32.79 4.45 15.66
N LEU A 61 31.82 3.56 15.47
CA LEU A 61 30.56 3.84 14.76
C LEU A 61 29.61 4.75 15.57
N PHE A 62 29.78 4.80 16.89
CA PHE A 62 28.91 5.56 17.80
C PHE A 62 29.62 6.76 18.45
N ALA A 63 30.94 6.89 18.25
CA ALA A 63 31.79 7.94 18.80
C ALA A 63 31.37 9.39 18.43
N GLY A 64 30.50 9.56 17.41
CA GLY A 64 29.97 10.85 16.99
C GLY A 64 28.52 11.14 17.44
N SER A 65 27.85 10.23 18.14
CA SER A 65 26.45 10.43 18.56
C SER A 65 26.40 11.14 19.92
N PRO A 66 25.87 12.39 20.01
CA PRO A 66 25.86 13.18 21.25
C PRO A 66 24.81 12.71 22.27
N GLY A 67 24.27 11.50 22.13
CA GLY A 67 23.20 10.98 22.98
C GLY A 67 23.73 10.20 24.17
N ALA A 68 23.61 10.76 25.38
CA ALA A 68 23.71 9.98 26.59
C ALA A 68 22.68 8.83 26.55
N VAL A 69 23.08 7.63 27.00
CA VAL A 69 22.16 6.49 27.12
C VAL A 69 21.00 6.91 28.02
N ARG A 70 19.78 6.94 27.48
CA ARG A 70 18.57 7.31 28.25
C ARG A 70 18.46 6.38 29.45
N ASP A 71 18.04 6.95 30.59
CA ASP A 71 17.85 6.18 31.80
C ASP A 71 16.76 5.11 31.59
N VAL A 72 17.06 3.86 31.93
CA VAL A 72 16.14 2.73 31.80
C VAL A 72 14.86 3.01 32.58
N ARG A 73 14.94 3.67 33.74
CA ARG A 73 13.76 4.04 34.51
C ARG A 73 12.86 5.03 33.78
N GLN A 74 13.46 5.99 33.06
CA GLN A 74 12.70 6.94 32.25
C GLN A 74 11.99 6.20 31.10
N ILE A 75 12.71 5.34 30.38
CA ILE A 75 12.14 4.56 29.28
C ILE A 75 11.01 3.66 29.78
N VAL A 76 11.26 2.88 30.83
CA VAL A 76 10.25 1.96 31.39
C VAL A 76 9.08 2.73 32.02
N GLY A 77 9.35 3.89 32.62
CA GLY A 77 8.34 4.82 33.12
C GLY A 77 7.41 5.36 32.02
N GLU A 78 7.91 5.55 30.80
CA GLU A 78 7.09 5.89 29.61
C GLU A 78 6.33 4.67 29.06
N LEU A 79 6.94 3.49 29.08
CA LEU A 79 6.36 2.26 28.52
C LEU A 79 5.18 1.71 29.35
N ILE A 80 5.25 1.80 30.68
CA ILE A 80 4.20 1.29 31.56
C ILE A 80 2.82 1.92 31.30
N PRO A 81 2.66 3.26 31.31
CA PRO A 81 1.37 3.90 31.03
C PRO A 81 0.97 3.75 29.56
N PHE A 82 1.93 3.59 28.65
CA PHE A 82 1.65 3.36 27.23
C PHE A 82 0.97 2.00 26.99
N PHE A 83 1.50 0.93 27.62
CA PHE A 83 1.00 -0.45 27.50
C PHE A 83 0.05 -0.88 28.62
N ALA A 84 -0.34 0.03 29.52
CA ALA A 84 -1.34 -0.26 30.54
C ALA A 84 -2.69 -0.62 29.89
N PRO A 85 -3.57 -1.40 30.56
CA PRO A 85 -4.95 -1.57 30.13
C PRO A 85 -5.63 -0.20 29.99
N GLY A 86 -6.28 0.06 28.86
CA GLY A 86 -6.82 1.38 28.48
C GLY A 86 -5.75 2.41 28.11
N GLY A 87 -4.50 2.00 27.93
CA GLY A 87 -3.38 2.86 27.58
C GLY A 87 -3.39 3.29 26.11
N ARG A 88 -2.42 4.14 25.75
CA ARG A 88 -2.30 4.69 24.38
C ARG A 88 -2.12 3.60 23.32
N PHE A 89 -1.48 2.48 23.67
CA PHE A 89 -1.32 1.36 22.75
C PHE A 89 -2.66 0.77 22.30
N GLU A 90 -3.60 0.56 23.23
CA GLU A 90 -4.91 0.01 22.91
C GLU A 90 -5.70 0.96 22.01
N THR A 91 -5.68 2.27 22.27
CA THR A 91 -6.32 3.26 21.39
C THR A 91 -5.73 3.26 19.97
N LEU A 92 -4.40 3.13 19.86
CA LEU A 92 -3.75 3.02 18.55
C LEU A 92 -4.13 1.72 17.85
N LEU A 93 -4.17 0.62 18.58
CA LEU A 93 -4.56 -0.69 18.06
C LEU A 93 -6.01 -0.69 17.57
N GLU A 94 -6.93 -0.10 18.32
CA GLU A 94 -8.34 0.07 17.93
C GLU A 94 -8.47 0.90 16.64
N ARG A 95 -7.69 1.97 16.50
CA ARG A 95 -7.69 2.80 15.29
C ARG A 95 -7.16 2.04 14.07
N VAL A 96 -6.08 1.27 14.26
CA VAL A 96 -5.52 0.42 13.21
C VAL A 96 -6.52 -0.68 12.83
N HIS A 97 -7.14 -1.32 13.82
CA HIS A 97 -8.17 -2.34 13.62
C HIS A 97 -9.38 -1.80 12.85
N GLY A 98 -9.91 -0.64 13.25
CA GLY A 98 -11.00 0.02 12.53
C GLY A 98 -10.64 0.32 11.07
N SER A 99 -9.42 0.82 10.83
CA SER A 99 -8.92 1.08 9.48
C SER A 99 -8.80 -0.21 8.65
N ALA A 100 -8.34 -1.30 9.26
CA ALA A 100 -8.23 -2.60 8.60
C ALA A 100 -9.61 -3.17 8.25
N ARG A 101 -10.57 -3.17 9.17
CA ARG A 101 -11.96 -3.59 8.90
C ARG A 101 -12.61 -2.76 7.81
N ASP A 102 -12.34 -1.45 7.76
CA ASP A 102 -12.84 -0.58 6.71
C ASP A 102 -12.28 -0.92 5.32
N VAL A 103 -11.01 -1.32 5.23
CA VAL A 103 -10.40 -1.82 3.99
C VAL A 103 -11.08 -3.13 3.58
N VAL A 104 -11.18 -4.10 4.48
CA VAL A 104 -11.84 -5.39 4.22
C VAL A 104 -13.27 -5.18 3.71
N ARG A 105 -14.08 -4.35 4.38
CA ARG A 105 -15.45 -4.04 3.97
C ARG A 105 -15.52 -3.45 2.57
N ARG A 106 -14.56 -2.58 2.20
CA ARG A 106 -14.48 -2.02 0.84
C ARG A 106 -14.14 -3.09 -0.20
N VAL A 107 -13.22 -4.00 0.14
CA VAL A 107 -12.90 -5.14 -0.73
C VAL A 107 -14.14 -6.02 -0.91
N HIS A 108 -14.83 -6.40 0.17
CA HIS A 108 -16.06 -7.20 0.11
C HIS A 108 -17.11 -6.56 -0.79
N LYS A 109 -17.39 -5.26 -0.60
CA LYS A 109 -18.33 -4.52 -1.45
C LYS A 109 -17.90 -4.51 -2.92
N HIS A 110 -16.59 -4.39 -3.17
CA HIS A 110 -16.06 -4.44 -4.54
C HIS A 110 -16.26 -5.83 -5.16
N VAL A 111 -15.98 -6.92 -4.44
CA VAL A 111 -16.19 -8.29 -4.92
C VAL A 111 -17.67 -8.51 -5.28
N GLU A 112 -18.58 -8.13 -4.39
CA GLU A 112 -20.02 -8.26 -4.62
C GLU A 112 -20.49 -7.47 -5.84
N ASN A 113 -20.00 -6.23 -6.00
CA ASN A 113 -20.31 -5.44 -7.19
C ASN A 113 -19.78 -6.08 -8.49
N VAL A 114 -18.57 -6.66 -8.46
CA VAL A 114 -18.00 -7.38 -9.60
C VAL A 114 -18.82 -8.63 -9.91
N ARG A 115 -19.25 -9.38 -8.88
CA ARG A 115 -20.11 -10.55 -9.02
C ARG A 115 -21.45 -10.19 -9.64
N ALA A 116 -22.15 -9.21 -9.10
CA ALA A 116 -23.43 -8.73 -9.63
C ALA A 116 -23.30 -8.26 -11.09
N ARG A 117 -22.21 -7.55 -11.41
CA ARG A 117 -21.92 -7.14 -12.79
C ARG A 117 -21.69 -8.33 -13.71
N ASN A 118 -20.93 -9.34 -13.29
CA ASN A 118 -20.66 -10.53 -14.10
C ASN A 118 -21.94 -11.31 -14.37
N ILE A 119 -22.77 -11.53 -13.34
CA ILE A 119 -24.09 -12.17 -13.49
C ILE A 119 -24.92 -11.41 -14.52
N ARG A 120 -24.99 -10.07 -14.41
CA ARG A 120 -25.73 -9.24 -15.38
C ARG A 120 -25.20 -9.39 -16.81
N ILE A 121 -23.88 -9.43 -17.00
CA ILE A 121 -23.26 -9.61 -18.32
C ILE A 121 -23.56 -11.01 -18.87
N GLU A 122 -23.51 -12.05 -18.05
CA GLU A 122 -23.86 -13.42 -18.44
C GLU A 122 -25.32 -13.52 -18.85
N THR A 123 -26.24 -12.98 -18.04
CA THR A 123 -27.67 -12.91 -18.40
C THR A 123 -27.90 -12.20 -19.73
N LEU A 124 -27.23 -11.07 -19.97
CA LEU A 124 -27.32 -10.35 -21.24
C LEU A 124 -26.79 -11.19 -22.41
N ARG A 125 -25.65 -11.88 -22.23
CA ARG A 125 -25.08 -12.76 -23.27
C ARG A 125 -26.01 -13.94 -23.57
N ASP A 126 -26.58 -14.56 -22.55
CA ASP A 126 -27.50 -15.69 -22.71
C ASP A 126 -28.74 -15.26 -23.48
N ARG A 127 -29.34 -14.12 -23.09
CA ARG A 127 -30.46 -13.52 -23.83
C ARG A 127 -30.07 -13.12 -25.25
N SER A 128 -28.89 -12.54 -25.48
CA SER A 128 -28.39 -12.26 -26.84
C SER A 128 -28.29 -13.52 -27.70
N ARG A 129 -27.84 -14.64 -27.15
CA ARG A 129 -27.78 -15.92 -27.88
C ARG A 129 -29.15 -16.52 -28.13
N GLU A 130 -30.09 -16.35 -27.20
CA GLU A 130 -31.49 -16.76 -27.38
C GLU A 130 -32.14 -15.98 -28.52
N MET A 131 -32.04 -14.65 -28.50
CA MET A 131 -32.61 -13.79 -29.54
C MET A 131 -32.02 -14.07 -30.93
N ALA A 132 -30.74 -14.43 -31.02
CA ALA A 132 -30.10 -14.81 -32.28
C ALA A 132 -30.65 -16.11 -32.91
N ARG A 133 -31.46 -16.88 -32.17
CA ARG A 133 -32.07 -18.15 -32.62
C ARG A 133 -33.58 -18.04 -32.88
N LEU A 134 -34.19 -16.90 -32.57
CA LEU A 134 -35.62 -16.69 -32.74
C LEU A 134 -35.98 -16.49 -34.21
N ARG A 135 -37.23 -16.82 -34.56
CA ARG A 135 -37.77 -16.63 -35.92
C ARG A 135 -38.42 -15.25 -36.03
N ASP A 136 -38.73 -14.81 -37.25
CA ASP A 136 -39.31 -13.48 -37.50
C ASP A 136 -40.64 -13.24 -36.76
N GLU A 137 -41.37 -14.32 -36.44
CA GLU A 137 -42.60 -14.33 -35.66
C GLU A 137 -42.42 -13.81 -34.21
N ASP A 138 -41.19 -13.87 -33.66
CA ASP A 138 -40.88 -13.53 -32.27
C ASP A 138 -40.27 -12.13 -32.10
N LEU A 139 -40.15 -11.35 -33.19
CA LEU A 139 -39.45 -10.06 -33.20
C LEU A 139 -40.07 -9.01 -32.25
N ASP A 140 -41.37 -9.04 -32.04
CA ASP A 140 -42.06 -8.10 -31.14
C ASP A 140 -41.67 -8.32 -29.67
N ALA A 141 -41.51 -9.58 -29.24
CA ALA A 141 -41.06 -9.92 -27.89
C ALA A 141 -39.61 -9.49 -27.66
N VAL A 142 -38.76 -9.63 -28.68
CA VAL A 142 -37.37 -9.15 -28.68
C VAL A 142 -37.32 -7.62 -28.54
N ASN A 143 -38.08 -6.91 -29.36
CA ASN A 143 -38.14 -5.45 -29.33
C ASN A 143 -38.66 -4.93 -27.97
N ALA A 144 -39.69 -5.55 -27.41
CA ALA A 144 -40.20 -5.20 -26.07
C ALA A 144 -39.13 -5.37 -24.98
N TRP A 145 -38.35 -6.46 -25.03
CA TRP A 145 -37.26 -6.69 -24.09
C TRP A 145 -36.10 -5.69 -24.25
N VAL A 146 -35.65 -5.44 -25.48
CA VAL A 146 -34.58 -4.46 -25.77
C VAL A 146 -35.01 -3.07 -25.28
N ASN A 147 -36.25 -2.67 -25.60
CA ASN A 147 -36.82 -1.41 -25.12
C ASN A 147 -36.89 -1.35 -23.58
N GLY A 148 -37.15 -2.50 -22.93
CA GLY A 148 -37.09 -2.64 -21.47
C GLY A 148 -35.68 -2.43 -20.87
N LEU A 149 -34.60 -2.70 -21.61
CA LEU A 149 -33.23 -2.41 -21.15
C LEU A 149 -32.91 -0.91 -21.16
N PHE A 150 -33.49 -0.18 -22.12
CA PHE A 150 -33.33 1.27 -22.27
C PHE A 150 -34.35 2.07 -21.49
N ALA A 151 -35.42 1.44 -20.99
CA ALA A 151 -36.36 2.07 -20.09
C ALA A 151 -35.60 2.60 -18.85
N SER A 152 -35.69 3.90 -18.62
CA SER A 152 -35.00 4.54 -17.50
C SER A 152 -35.44 3.90 -16.18
N ALA A 153 -34.50 3.47 -15.35
CA ALA A 153 -34.75 3.02 -13.97
C ALA A 153 -35.30 4.13 -13.05
N HIS A 154 -35.57 5.33 -13.60
CA HIS A 154 -36.07 6.50 -12.89
C HIS A 154 -37.59 6.56 -12.78
N VAL A 155 -38.30 5.51 -13.19
CA VAL A 155 -39.74 5.58 -13.35
C VAL A 155 -40.39 4.33 -12.75
N VAL A 156 -40.42 4.27 -11.42
CA VAL A 156 -41.68 3.90 -10.75
C VAL A 156 -42.50 5.19 -10.78
N THR A 157 -43.03 5.56 -11.95
CA THR A 157 -44.07 6.58 -11.98
C THR A 157 -45.26 5.97 -11.29
N ASP A 158 -45.66 6.62 -10.19
CA ASP A 158 -47.03 6.56 -9.74
C ASP A 158 -47.93 6.70 -10.98
N LEU A 159 -48.75 5.68 -11.26
CA LEU A 159 -49.66 5.67 -12.42
C LEU A 159 -50.69 6.81 -12.35
N ARG A 160 -50.74 7.53 -11.23
CA ARG A 160 -51.53 8.75 -11.05
C ARG A 160 -50.72 9.97 -11.47
N CYS A 161 -50.78 10.29 -12.76
CA CYS A 161 -50.36 11.57 -13.33
C CYS A 161 -51.31 12.73 -12.94
N GLY A 162 -51.76 12.76 -11.69
CA GLY A 162 -52.65 13.78 -11.16
C GLY A 162 -51.94 15.05 -10.71
N THR A 163 -52.70 16.13 -10.54
CA THR A 163 -52.25 17.40 -9.94
C THR A 163 -51.60 17.16 -8.56
N PRO A 164 -50.78 18.10 -8.03
CA PRO A 164 -49.99 17.88 -6.81
C PRO A 164 -50.74 17.32 -5.59
N GLU A 165 -52.07 17.49 -5.54
CA GLU A 165 -52.96 17.02 -4.49
C GLU A 165 -53.35 15.53 -4.62
N GLU A 166 -53.21 14.93 -5.80
CA GLU A 166 -53.61 13.54 -6.10
C GLU A 166 -52.47 12.52 -6.03
N ARG A 167 -51.24 12.99 -5.79
CA ARG A 167 -50.04 12.12 -5.68
C ARG A 167 -50.06 11.34 -4.38
N SER A 168 -49.77 10.04 -4.47
CA SER A 168 -49.55 9.25 -3.26
C SER A 168 -48.34 9.81 -2.49
N ALA A 169 -48.49 9.93 -1.16
CA ALA A 169 -47.38 10.40 -0.33
C ALA A 169 -46.21 9.43 -0.49
N LEU A 170 -45.04 9.95 -0.88
CA LEU A 170 -43.82 9.15 -1.02
C LEU A 170 -43.59 8.34 0.27
N PRO A 171 -43.21 7.06 0.16
CA PRO A 171 -42.90 6.26 1.33
C PRO A 171 -41.84 6.98 2.14
N ARG A 172 -42.15 7.29 3.41
CA ARG A 172 -41.24 8.01 4.28
C ARG A 172 -39.93 7.22 4.33
N PRO A 173 -38.77 7.86 4.08
CA PRO A 173 -37.49 7.16 4.16
C PRO A 173 -37.38 6.52 5.53
N ALA A 174 -37.10 5.20 5.56
CA ALA A 174 -36.91 4.46 6.80
C ALA A 174 -35.93 5.25 7.67
N ARG A 175 -36.36 5.63 8.89
CA ARG A 175 -35.56 6.37 9.85
C ARG A 175 -34.26 5.58 10.09
N ARG A 176 -33.21 5.94 9.37
CA ARG A 176 -31.86 5.53 9.73
C ARG A 176 -31.57 6.26 11.03
N TYR A 177 -31.39 5.51 12.11
CA TYR A 177 -30.79 6.06 13.31
C TYR A 177 -29.43 6.64 12.90
N GLU A 178 -29.37 7.96 12.78
CA GLU A 178 -28.12 8.69 12.61
C GLU A 178 -27.34 8.51 13.90
N ALA A 179 -26.47 7.49 13.93
CA ALA A 179 -25.35 7.49 14.85
C ALA A 179 -24.57 8.77 14.57
N ARG A 180 -24.71 9.76 15.46
CA ARG A 180 -24.09 11.08 15.43
C ARG A 180 -22.57 10.90 15.41
N ARG A 181 -21.99 10.67 14.23
CA ARG A 181 -20.55 10.67 14.05
C ARG A 181 -20.06 12.07 14.37
N ALA A 182 -19.18 12.15 15.37
CA ALA A 182 -18.51 13.39 15.74
C ALA A 182 -17.92 14.05 14.49
N ALA A 183 -18.16 15.35 14.34
CA ALA A 183 -17.63 16.15 13.26
C ALA A 183 -16.11 16.29 13.44
N HIS A 184 -15.34 15.31 12.97
CA HIS A 184 -13.94 15.55 12.69
C HIS A 184 -13.85 16.39 11.42
N ARG A 185 -13.69 17.71 11.62
CA ARG A 185 -13.11 18.64 10.63
C ARG A 185 -11.65 18.26 10.42
N GLY A 186 -11.41 17.21 9.64
CA GLY A 186 -10.20 17.10 8.84
C GLY A 186 -10.62 17.43 7.42
N GLU A 187 -10.02 18.42 6.79
CA GLU A 187 -10.10 18.56 5.34
C GLU A 187 -9.68 17.22 4.74
N PHE A 188 -10.64 16.49 4.19
CA PHE A 188 -10.38 15.33 3.37
C PHE A 188 -9.57 15.85 2.19
N LEU A 189 -8.25 15.57 2.19
CA LEU A 189 -7.47 15.59 0.96
C LEU A 189 -8.29 14.85 -0.08
N ALA A 190 -8.70 15.56 -1.12
CA ALA A 190 -9.66 15.10 -2.10
C ALA A 190 -9.32 13.67 -2.54
N ASP A 191 -10.31 12.76 -2.46
CA ASP A 191 -10.15 11.40 -2.97
C ASP A 191 -9.56 11.49 -4.37
N LYS A 192 -8.38 10.88 -4.57
CA LYS A 192 -7.75 10.81 -5.88
C LYS A 192 -8.69 10.04 -6.80
N ARG A 193 -9.48 10.76 -7.59
CA ARG A 193 -10.34 10.27 -8.68
C ARG A 193 -9.46 9.81 -9.84
N GLY A 194 -8.67 8.77 -9.61
CA GLY A 194 -7.95 8.06 -10.66
C GLY A 194 -8.68 6.76 -10.95
N SER A 195 -9.16 6.57 -12.17
CA SER A 195 -9.58 5.23 -12.61
C SER A 195 -8.38 4.29 -12.49
N PRO A 196 -8.54 3.02 -12.07
CA PRO A 196 -7.43 2.06 -11.97
C PRO A 196 -6.56 2.00 -13.25
N GLY A 197 -7.17 2.19 -14.43
CA GLY A 197 -6.46 2.27 -15.71
C GLY A 197 -5.54 3.50 -15.83
N GLN A 198 -5.90 4.64 -15.26
CA GLN A 198 -5.05 5.85 -15.24
C GLN A 198 -3.84 5.64 -14.33
N SER A 199 -4.02 4.96 -13.19
CA SER A 199 -2.89 4.64 -12.29
C SER A 199 -1.86 3.73 -12.97
N HIS A 200 -2.33 2.71 -13.70
CA HIS A 200 -1.45 1.84 -14.48
C HIS A 200 -0.77 2.55 -15.66
N ALA A 201 -1.47 3.47 -16.34
CA ALA A 201 -0.89 4.26 -17.41
C ALA A 201 0.20 5.22 -16.89
N LEU A 202 -0.05 5.89 -15.76
CA LEU A 202 0.93 6.76 -15.10
C LEU A 202 2.14 5.96 -14.61
N GLU A 203 1.92 4.78 -14.04
CA GLU A 203 3.00 3.89 -13.63
C GLU A 203 3.85 3.45 -14.82
N ARG A 204 3.24 3.08 -15.95
CA ARG A 204 3.96 2.71 -17.17
C ARG A 204 4.76 3.88 -17.72
N LEU A 205 4.19 5.08 -17.75
CA LEU A 205 4.88 6.29 -18.20
C LEU A 205 6.09 6.61 -17.31
N ARG A 206 5.95 6.46 -15.98
CA ARG A 206 7.02 6.63 -15.03
C ARG A 206 8.16 5.63 -15.24
N LEU A 207 7.85 4.35 -15.49
CA LEU A 207 8.86 3.33 -15.80
C LEU A 207 9.63 3.64 -17.10
N LEU A 208 8.96 4.20 -18.11
CA LEU A 208 9.61 4.63 -19.34
C LEU A 208 10.54 5.83 -19.12
N GLN A 209 10.13 6.80 -18.31
CA GLN A 209 10.99 7.94 -17.93
C GLN A 209 12.23 7.46 -17.18
N LEU A 210 12.05 6.51 -16.27
CA LEU A 210 13.16 5.90 -15.53
C LEU A 210 14.12 5.14 -16.45
N GLY A 211 13.59 4.43 -17.45
CA GLY A 211 14.39 3.78 -18.48
C GLY A 211 15.24 4.77 -19.28
N ARG A 212 14.62 5.86 -19.76
CA ARG A 212 15.33 6.94 -20.47
C ARG A 212 16.42 7.59 -19.62
N PHE A 213 16.12 7.88 -18.36
CA PHE A 213 17.11 8.40 -17.43
C PHE A 213 18.34 7.49 -17.32
N VAL A 214 18.12 6.17 -17.13
CA VAL A 214 19.23 5.20 -17.05
C VAL A 214 19.99 5.12 -18.38
N ASP A 215 19.29 5.12 -19.52
CA ASP A 215 19.93 5.09 -20.84
C ASP A 215 20.77 6.35 -21.10
N ASP A 216 20.28 7.53 -20.75
CA ASP A 216 20.92 8.82 -21.03
C ASP A 216 22.06 9.15 -20.05
N LYS A 217 21.85 8.92 -18.75
CA LYS A 217 22.79 9.36 -17.70
C LYS A 217 23.78 8.29 -17.27
N ILE A 218 23.41 7.01 -17.34
CA ILE A 218 24.24 5.90 -16.83
C ILE A 218 24.82 5.08 -17.98
N LEU A 219 23.98 4.54 -18.86
CA LEU A 219 24.44 3.66 -19.93
C LEU A 219 25.12 4.42 -21.06
N GLN A 220 24.64 5.63 -21.40
CA GLN A 220 25.21 6.49 -22.45
C GLN A 220 25.45 5.74 -23.78
N GLY A 221 24.51 4.86 -24.14
CA GLY A 221 24.59 3.99 -25.33
C GLY A 221 25.38 2.68 -25.15
N ALA A 222 26.13 2.51 -24.07
CA ALA A 222 26.82 1.26 -23.74
C ALA A 222 25.84 0.15 -23.33
N ARG A 223 26.23 -1.12 -23.57
CA ARG A 223 25.45 -2.29 -23.14
C ARG A 223 25.53 -2.51 -21.62
N ARG A 224 26.63 -2.07 -21.01
CA ARG A 224 26.91 -2.16 -19.58
C ARG A 224 27.73 -0.95 -19.16
N ALA A 225 27.35 -0.31 -18.07
CA ALA A 225 28.09 0.79 -17.46
C ALA A 225 28.13 0.61 -15.94
N SER A 226 29.20 1.06 -15.30
CA SER A 226 29.27 1.13 -13.84
C SER A 226 28.71 2.49 -13.39
N LEU A 227 28.18 2.53 -12.18
CA LEU A 227 27.65 3.75 -11.60
C LEU A 227 28.76 4.82 -11.52
N GLY A 228 30.00 4.44 -11.22
CA GLY A 228 31.15 5.36 -11.19
C GLY A 228 31.41 6.12 -12.50
N THR A 229 30.90 5.63 -13.63
CA THR A 229 31.00 6.31 -14.95
C THR A 229 29.78 7.15 -15.31
N ALA A 230 28.77 7.24 -14.43
CA ALA A 230 27.54 7.95 -14.70
C ALA A 230 27.72 9.47 -14.69
N ALA A 231 27.05 10.17 -15.61
CA ALA A 231 27.07 11.63 -15.74
C ALA A 231 25.97 12.27 -14.87
N LEU A 232 26.02 12.03 -13.55
CA LEU A 232 25.09 12.63 -12.59
C LEU A 232 25.51 14.07 -12.31
N THR A 233 24.59 15.01 -12.57
CA THR A 233 24.87 16.45 -12.53
C THR A 233 24.25 17.16 -11.33
N GLY A 234 23.18 16.60 -10.75
CA GLY A 234 22.50 17.23 -9.62
C GLY A 234 21.71 16.26 -8.73
N VAL A 235 21.12 16.82 -7.67
CA VAL A 235 20.35 16.07 -6.67
C VAL A 235 19.13 15.36 -7.27
N ASP A 236 18.51 15.95 -8.30
CA ASP A 236 17.41 15.31 -9.00
C ASP A 236 17.83 14.01 -9.69
N ASP A 237 19.00 13.98 -10.33
CA ASP A 237 19.54 12.77 -10.94
C ASP A 237 19.74 11.66 -9.91
N PHE A 238 20.14 12.03 -8.68
CA PHE A 238 20.27 11.08 -7.59
C PHE A 238 18.91 10.52 -7.13
N ARG A 239 17.88 11.36 -7.06
CA ARG A 239 16.52 10.90 -6.77
C ARG A 239 16.04 9.88 -7.82
N TRP A 240 16.32 10.14 -9.10
CA TRP A 240 16.03 9.23 -10.20
C TRP A 240 16.84 7.93 -10.12
N LEU A 241 18.12 8.00 -9.73
CA LEU A 241 18.96 6.82 -9.50
C LEU A 241 18.42 5.93 -8.37
N LEU A 242 18.10 6.52 -7.21
CA LEU A 242 17.53 5.77 -6.09
C LEU A 242 16.22 5.11 -6.47
N GLU A 243 15.39 5.82 -7.22
CA GLU A 243 14.14 5.27 -7.74
C GLU A 243 14.39 4.10 -8.70
N ALA A 244 15.40 4.19 -9.57
CA ALA A 244 15.77 3.14 -10.51
C ALA A 244 16.17 1.84 -9.78
N VAL A 245 17.06 1.97 -8.78
CA VAL A 245 17.49 0.85 -7.95
C VAL A 245 16.32 0.28 -7.15
N LYS A 246 15.49 1.15 -6.55
CA LYS A 246 14.33 0.73 -5.75
C LYS A 246 13.30 -0.05 -6.57
N VAL A 247 13.00 0.41 -7.80
CA VAL A 247 12.07 -0.27 -8.68
C VAL A 247 12.63 -1.62 -9.13
N HIS A 248 13.94 -1.72 -9.40
CA HIS A 248 14.57 -2.98 -9.74
C HIS A 248 14.57 -3.99 -8.56
N ASP A 249 15.00 -3.56 -7.37
CA ASP A 249 15.25 -4.46 -6.23
C ASP A 249 13.99 -4.77 -5.41
N LEU A 250 13.13 -3.77 -5.14
CA LEU A 250 11.97 -3.95 -4.25
C LEU A 250 10.68 -4.33 -4.99
N ARG A 251 10.57 -4.02 -6.29
CA ARG A 251 9.36 -4.31 -7.09
C ARG A 251 9.56 -5.46 -8.07
N ALA A 252 10.42 -6.41 -7.70
CA ALA A 252 11.00 -7.49 -8.51
C ALA A 252 10.02 -8.49 -9.19
N GLY A 253 8.71 -8.24 -9.18
CA GLY A 253 7.69 -9.04 -9.88
C GLY A 253 7.27 -8.47 -11.24
N ARG A 254 5.96 -8.23 -11.41
CA ARG A 254 5.30 -7.91 -12.69
C ARG A 254 5.81 -6.66 -13.41
N ALA A 255 6.46 -5.73 -12.70
CA ALA A 255 6.99 -4.48 -13.28
C ALA A 255 8.35 -4.66 -13.97
N ARG A 256 9.11 -5.70 -13.60
CA ARG A 256 10.48 -5.94 -14.08
C ARG A 256 10.54 -6.13 -15.61
N LYS A 257 9.48 -6.70 -16.20
CA LYS A 257 9.34 -6.89 -17.65
C LYS A 257 9.23 -5.59 -18.46
N PHE A 258 9.00 -4.46 -17.80
CA PHE A 258 8.88 -3.15 -18.45
C PHE A 258 10.12 -2.28 -18.27
N LEU A 259 11.14 -2.76 -17.53
CA LEU A 259 12.39 -2.04 -17.36
C LEU A 259 13.30 -2.29 -18.56
N SER A 260 13.87 -1.22 -19.12
CA SER A 260 14.88 -1.29 -20.18
C SER A 260 16.28 -1.64 -19.66
N TYR A 261 16.45 -1.79 -18.34
CA TYR A 261 17.73 -2.02 -17.68
C TYR A 261 17.62 -3.06 -16.55
N ARG A 262 18.78 -3.58 -16.15
CA ARG A 262 18.98 -4.47 -15.01
C ARG A 262 20.15 -3.97 -14.17
N VAL A 263 19.98 -4.01 -12.86
CA VAL A 263 21.03 -3.64 -11.89
C VAL A 263 21.69 -4.91 -11.38
N VAL A 264 23.01 -4.96 -11.47
CA VAL A 264 23.84 -6.07 -10.99
C VAL A 264 24.75 -5.53 -9.90
N ARG A 265 24.70 -6.19 -8.73
CA ARG A 265 25.63 -5.89 -7.64
C ARG A 265 26.98 -6.53 -7.97
N PRO A 266 28.12 -5.84 -7.77
CA PRO A 266 29.43 -6.48 -7.86
C PRO A 266 29.48 -7.67 -6.89
N GLY A 267 30.02 -8.80 -7.36
CA GLY A 267 30.00 -10.06 -6.62
C GLY A 267 30.69 -9.96 -5.26
N THR A 268 30.13 -10.66 -4.28
CA THR A 268 30.61 -10.81 -2.89
C THR A 268 31.87 -11.67 -2.76
N ASP A 269 32.77 -11.67 -3.75
CA ASP A 269 34.00 -12.44 -3.72
C ASP A 269 35.14 -11.62 -3.11
N GLY A 270 35.05 -11.34 -1.81
CA GLY A 270 36.16 -10.92 -0.92
C GLY A 270 36.94 -9.64 -1.25
N ALA A 271 36.75 -9.03 -2.43
CA ALA A 271 37.41 -7.82 -2.88
C ALA A 271 36.70 -6.59 -2.31
N PRO A 272 37.45 -5.51 -2.01
CA PRO A 272 36.85 -4.25 -1.59
C PRO A 272 35.81 -3.82 -2.63
N THR A 273 34.56 -3.67 -2.20
CA THR A 273 33.46 -3.31 -3.07
C THR A 273 33.79 -1.95 -3.69
N ALA A 274 34.00 -1.91 -5.01
CA ALA A 274 34.26 -0.65 -5.70
C ALA A 274 33.15 0.36 -5.33
N ARG A 275 33.54 1.60 -5.02
CA ARG A 275 32.62 2.65 -4.59
C ARG A 275 32.60 3.75 -5.64
N ALA A 276 31.40 4.17 -6.04
CA ALA A 276 31.18 5.31 -6.92
C ALA A 276 31.11 6.56 -6.05
N ARG A 277 32.01 7.52 -6.31
CA ARG A 277 32.05 8.82 -5.63
C ARG A 277 31.71 9.92 -6.61
N PHE A 278 30.75 10.76 -6.25
CA PHE A 278 30.35 11.92 -7.05
C PHE A 278 30.49 13.18 -6.23
N ILE A 279 31.04 14.21 -6.85
CA ILE A 279 31.13 15.56 -6.29
C ILE A 279 30.05 16.38 -6.99
N LEU A 280 29.01 16.75 -6.26
CA LEU A 280 27.89 17.57 -6.73
C LEU A 280 28.04 18.99 -6.16
N SER A 281 27.32 19.96 -6.75
CA SER A 281 27.31 21.35 -6.25
C SER A 281 26.88 21.45 -4.78
N ASP A 282 25.99 20.55 -4.35
CA ASP A 282 25.32 20.62 -3.05
C ASP A 282 25.83 19.55 -2.05
N GLY A 283 26.87 18.80 -2.40
CA GLY A 283 27.46 17.77 -1.53
C GLY A 283 28.24 16.68 -2.25
N HIS A 284 28.70 15.68 -1.50
CA HIS A 284 29.36 14.50 -2.05
C HIS A 284 28.48 13.25 -1.84
N LEU A 285 28.45 12.37 -2.84
CA LEU A 285 27.76 11.10 -2.78
C LEU A 285 28.79 9.98 -2.82
N ASP A 286 28.68 9.04 -1.87
CA ASP A 286 29.48 7.83 -1.84
C ASP A 286 28.56 6.61 -1.78
N ALA A 287 28.50 5.81 -2.85
CA ALA A 287 27.64 4.66 -2.99
C ALA A 287 28.41 3.42 -3.51
N PRO A 288 27.92 2.19 -3.26
CA PRO A 288 28.45 1.00 -3.93
C PRO A 288 28.38 1.17 -5.45
N ASP A 289 29.45 0.77 -6.16
CA ASP A 289 29.51 0.88 -7.61
C ASP A 289 28.66 -0.23 -8.27
N LEU A 290 27.40 0.11 -8.53
CA LEU A 290 26.45 -0.79 -9.15
C LEU A 290 26.69 -0.85 -10.67
N ALA A 291 26.59 -2.05 -11.25
CA ALA A 291 26.64 -2.21 -12.69
C ALA A 291 25.23 -2.19 -13.28
N PHE A 292 24.97 -1.28 -14.22
CA PHE A 292 23.75 -1.23 -15.01
C PHE A 292 23.98 -1.93 -16.34
N THR A 293 23.04 -2.78 -16.73
CA THR A 293 23.07 -3.50 -18.01
C THR A 293 21.77 -3.26 -18.76
N ARG A 294 21.84 -3.05 -20.07
CA ARG A 294 20.64 -2.92 -20.91
C ARG A 294 19.91 -4.26 -20.95
N ALA A 295 18.62 -4.27 -20.61
CA ALA A 295 17.78 -5.46 -20.74
C ALA A 295 17.48 -5.68 -22.23
N GLY A 296 17.91 -6.82 -22.78
CA GLY A 296 17.63 -7.15 -24.18
C GLY A 296 16.12 -7.31 -24.42
N PRO A 297 15.62 -6.96 -25.62
CA PRO A 297 14.24 -7.23 -26.02
C PRO A 297 14.08 -8.74 -26.19
N GLY A 298 13.86 -9.49 -25.11
CA GLY A 298 13.69 -10.93 -25.18
C GLY A 298 14.20 -11.77 -24.02
N SER A 299 14.80 -11.21 -22.95
CA SER A 299 15.14 -12.05 -21.78
C SER A 299 13.90 -12.37 -20.95
N ARG A 300 13.00 -13.19 -21.50
CA ARG A 300 11.99 -13.94 -20.76
C ARG A 300 12.67 -15.14 -20.12
N HIS A 301 13.16 -15.03 -18.89
CA HIS A 301 13.41 -16.20 -18.02
C HIS A 301 12.78 -15.86 -16.66
N GLY A 302 12.01 -16.74 -16.04
CA GLY A 302 12.43 -18.11 -15.69
C GLY A 302 12.88 -18.02 -14.25
#